data_AF-A0A7C3C3Y7-F1
#
_entry.id   AF-A0A7C3C3Y7-F1
#
_cell.length_a   1.000
_cell.length_b   1.000
_cell.length_c   1.000
_cell.angle_alpha   90.00
_cell.angle_beta   90.00
_cell.angle_gamma   90.00
#
_symmetry.space_group_name_H-M   'P 1'
#
loop_
_entity.id
_entity.type
_entity.pdbx_description
1 polymer ?
#
loop_
_entity_poly.entity_id
_entity_poly.type
_entity_poly.pdbx_seq_one_letter_code
_entity_poly.pdbx_strand_id
1 'polypeptide(L)'
;MDAVANFMTEMKNGPAWVFYWVNFMGLLFMLSIPFSFKRVEARWIALATLVLAPVIMAIIYSKFGYQRILGLGHVLGWSPIMYYLWKRKDQWRVGETLSGKWIALTFAVMCISMVMDVSDVVRFMMGARG
;
A
#
# COMPACT_ATOMS: atom_id res chain seq x y z
N MET A 1 2.10 20.84 9.58
CA MET A 1 2.49 19.61 10.30
C MET A 1 1.26 18.91 10.90
N ASP A 2 0.10 19.55 10.88
CA ASP A 2 -1.11 19.08 11.56
C ASP A 2 -1.83 17.94 10.81
N ALA A 3 -1.81 17.91 9.48
CA ALA A 3 -2.50 16.89 8.70
C ALA A 3 -1.97 15.46 8.92
N VAL A 4 -0.65 15.28 9.06
CA VAL A 4 -0.04 13.97 9.33
C VAL A 4 -0.33 13.52 10.76
N ALA A 5 -0.26 14.45 11.73
CA ALA A 5 -0.59 14.16 13.12
C ALA A 5 -2.08 13.78 13.29
N ASN A 6 -2.97 14.48 12.59
CA ASN A 6 -4.40 14.19 12.56
C ASN A 6 -4.68 12.83 11.94
N PHE A 7 -4.09 12.53 10.77
CA PHE A 7 -4.22 11.21 10.13
C PHE A 7 -3.81 10.06 11.05
N MET A 8 -2.67 10.20 11.74
CA MET A 8 -2.20 9.16 12.66
C MET A 8 -3.10 9.01 13.89
N THR A 9 -3.73 10.10 14.34
CA THR A 9 -4.70 10.08 15.44
C THR A 9 -5.99 9.40 15.01
N GLU A 10 -6.52 9.73 13.84
CA GLU A 10 -7.73 9.12 13.27
C GLU A 10 -7.53 7.62 13.01
N MET A 11 -6.37 7.22 12.48
CA MET A 11 -6.03 5.82 12.27
C MET A 11 -5.96 5.02 13.58
N LYS A 12 -5.49 5.63 14.68
CA LYS A 12 -5.47 5.01 16.02
C LYS A 12 -6.86 4.88 16.63
N ASN A 13 -7.77 5.79 16.30
CA ASN A 13 -9.16 5.76 16.78
C ASN A 13 -10.03 4.76 15.99
N GLY A 14 -9.56 4.30 14.82
CA GLY A 14 -10.20 3.25 14.03
C GLY A 14 -10.04 1.85 14.62
N PRO A 15 -10.46 0.80 13.88
CA PRO A 15 -10.32 -0.58 14.32
C PRO A 15 -8.84 -0.95 14.53
N ALA A 16 -8.52 -1.47 15.72
CA ALA A 16 -7.14 -1.79 16.10
C ALA A 16 -6.43 -2.74 15.12
N TRP A 17 -7.16 -3.68 14.53
CA TRP A 17 -6.59 -4.61 13.55
C TRP A 17 -6.07 -3.89 12.29
N VAL A 18 -6.73 -2.81 11.84
CA VAL A 18 -6.29 -2.00 10.69
C VAL A 18 -4.99 -1.30 11.04
N PHE A 19 -4.90 -0.73 12.23
CA PHE A 19 -3.68 -0.08 12.71
C PHE A 19 -2.49 -1.05 12.69
N TYR A 20 -2.64 -2.25 13.25
CA TYR A 20 -1.58 -3.26 13.22
C TYR A 20 -1.25 -3.72 11.80
N TRP A 21 -2.27 -3.92 10.95
CA TRP A 21 -2.09 -4.33 9.57
C TRP A 21 -1.29 -3.29 8.76
N VAL A 22 -1.64 -2.01 8.88
CA VAL A 22 -0.93 -0.90 8.20
C VAL A 22 0.51 -0.77 8.69
N ASN A 23 0.76 -0.90 9.99
CA ASN A 23 2.14 -0.88 10.53
C ASN A 23 2.97 -2.07 10.04
N PHE A 24 2.38 -3.27 10.02
CA PHE A 24 3.01 -4.46 9.45
C PHE A 24 3.37 -4.25 7.97
N MET A 25 2.43 -3.71 7.17
CA MET A 25 2.69 -3.35 5.78
C MET A 25 3.81 -2.32 5.64
N GLY A 26 3.80 -1.27 6.47
CA GLY A 26 4.85 -0.25 6.46
C GLY A 26 6.24 -0.85 6.66
N LEU A 27 6.40 -1.72 7.65
CA LEU A 27 7.66 -2.45 7.88
C LEU A 27 8.03 -3.34 6.69
N LEU A 28 7.06 -4.07 6.14
CA LEU A 28 7.27 -4.91 4.97
C LEU A 28 7.71 -4.09 3.75
N PHE A 29 7.12 -2.92 3.52
CA PHE A 29 7.47 -2.02 2.43
C PHE A 29 8.82 -1.34 2.64
N MET A 30 9.22 -1.03 3.87
CA MET A 30 10.55 -0.47 4.15
C MET A 30 11.69 -1.40 3.76
N LEU A 31 11.47 -2.73 3.77
CA LEU A 31 12.45 -3.71 3.27
C LEU A 31 12.73 -3.57 1.76
N SER A 32 11.90 -2.83 1.01
CA SER A 32 12.20 -2.47 -0.37
C SER A 32 13.48 -1.64 -0.49
N ILE A 33 13.84 -0.84 0.51
CA ILE A 33 15.02 0.03 0.49
C ILE A 33 16.31 -0.79 0.32
N PRO A 34 16.65 -1.74 1.22
CA PRO A 34 17.85 -2.56 1.04
C PRO A 34 17.78 -3.46 -0.20
N PHE A 35 16.61 -3.99 -0.56
CA PHE A 35 16.50 -4.83 -1.76
C PHE A 35 16.60 -4.04 -3.08
N SER A 36 16.29 -2.74 -3.08
CA SER A 36 16.32 -1.87 -4.26
C SER A 36 17.71 -1.75 -4.89
N PHE A 37 18.78 -1.91 -4.10
CA PHE A 37 20.15 -1.88 -4.61
C PHE A 37 20.45 -3.04 -5.59
N LYS A 38 19.74 -4.17 -5.45
CA LYS A 38 20.01 -5.39 -6.24
C LYS A 38 18.84 -5.84 -7.12
N ARG A 39 17.60 -5.46 -6.79
CA ARG A 39 16.38 -5.93 -7.47
C ARG A 39 15.61 -4.75 -8.06
N VAL A 40 15.26 -4.85 -9.34
CA VAL A 40 14.46 -3.82 -10.01
C VAL A 40 13.02 -3.81 -9.49
N GLU A 41 12.49 -4.98 -9.14
CA GLU A 41 11.17 -5.16 -8.54
C GLU A 41 11.07 -4.40 -7.22
N ALA A 42 12.11 -4.44 -6.40
CA ALA A 42 12.16 -3.72 -5.13
C ALA A 42 12.17 -2.20 -5.33
N ARG A 43 12.79 -1.68 -6.40
CA ARG A 43 12.75 -0.25 -6.75
C ARG A 43 11.32 0.19 -7.09
N TRP A 44 10.61 -0.62 -7.88
CA TRP A 44 9.22 -0.33 -8.25
C TRP A 44 8.27 -0.45 -7.06
N ILE A 45 8.48 -1.44 -6.18
CA ILE A 45 7.73 -1.54 -4.93
C ILE A 45 7.98 -0.28 -4.08
N ALA A 46 9.25 0.11 -3.86
CA ALA A 46 9.58 1.31 -3.10
C ALA A 46 8.91 2.57 -3.67
N LEU A 47 8.96 2.75 -5.00
CA LEU A 47 8.32 3.88 -5.67
C LEU A 47 6.80 3.87 -5.46
N ALA A 48 6.14 2.71 -5.61
CA ALA A 48 4.69 2.60 -5.45
C ALA A 48 4.24 2.82 -4.00
N THR A 49 4.92 2.20 -3.03
CA THR A 49 4.43 2.12 -1.65
C THR A 49 4.97 3.22 -0.74
N LEU A 50 6.18 3.73 -0.99
CA LEU A 50 6.81 4.77 -0.15
C LEU A 50 6.68 6.18 -0.75
N VAL A 51 6.34 6.29 -2.03
CA VAL A 51 6.25 7.59 -2.72
C VAL A 51 4.86 7.80 -3.33
N LEU A 52 4.49 7.04 -4.37
CA LEU A 52 3.28 7.30 -5.15
C LEU A 52 2.00 7.20 -4.31
N ALA A 53 1.77 6.06 -3.63
CA ALA A 53 0.56 5.89 -2.84
C ALA A 53 0.47 6.91 -1.69
N PRO A 54 1.51 7.16 -0.87
CA PRO A 54 1.47 8.20 0.17
C PRO A 54 1.18 9.60 -0.38
N VAL A 55 1.76 9.98 -1.52
CA VAL A 55 1.50 11.29 -2.15
C VAL A 55 0.05 11.41 -2.61
N ILE A 56 -0.48 10.38 -3.29
CA ILE A 56 -1.88 10.37 -3.75
C ILE A 56 -2.83 10.38 -2.54
N MET A 57 -2.53 9.58 -1.52
CA MET A 57 -3.28 9.55 -0.26
C MET A 57 -3.31 10.91 0.42
N ALA A 58 -2.18 11.62 0.51
CA ALA A 58 -2.13 12.95 1.10
C ALA A 58 -2.99 13.96 0.32
N ILE A 59 -2.98 13.88 -1.01
CA ILE A 59 -3.84 14.72 -1.87
C ILE A 59 -5.31 14.41 -1.61
N ILE A 60 -5.71 13.13 -1.56
CA ILE A 60 -7.10 12.73 -1.30
C ILE A 60 -7.52 13.16 0.11
N TYR A 61 -6.68 12.90 1.11
CA TYR A 61 -6.92 13.27 2.50
C TYR A 61 -7.12 14.78 2.67
N SER A 62 -6.33 15.60 1.99
CA SER A 62 -6.48 17.07 2.04
C SER A 62 -7.84 17.57 1.52
N LYS A 63 -8.53 16.77 0.69
CA LYS A 63 -9.83 17.11 0.09
C LYS A 63 -11.02 16.49 0.80
N PHE A 64 -10.87 15.27 1.32
CA PHE A 64 -11.98 14.48 1.86
C PHE A 64 -11.83 14.12 3.34
N GLY A 65 -10.67 14.35 3.95
CA GLY A 65 -10.35 13.89 5.30
C GLY A 65 -10.20 12.37 5.42
N TYR A 66 -10.34 11.84 6.64
CA TYR A 66 -10.29 10.41 6.90
C TYR A 66 -11.58 9.71 6.49
N GLN A 67 -11.65 9.31 5.23
CA GLN A 67 -12.83 8.71 4.62
C GLN A 67 -12.44 7.47 3.81
N ARG A 68 -13.41 6.57 3.57
CA ARG A 68 -13.25 5.35 2.77
C ARG A 68 -12.63 5.56 1.40
N ILE A 69 -12.83 6.74 0.79
CA ILE A 69 -12.22 7.10 -0.50
C ILE A 69 -10.70 7.12 -0.48
N LEU A 70 -10.07 7.19 0.70
CA LEU A 70 -8.62 7.09 0.83
C LEU A 70 -8.09 5.82 0.16
N GLY A 71 -8.80 4.69 0.19
CA GLY A 71 -8.36 3.47 -0.51
C GLY A 71 -8.03 3.67 -2.00
N LEU A 72 -8.60 4.71 -2.64
CA LEU A 72 -8.28 5.09 -4.02
C LEU A 72 -6.80 5.44 -4.21
N GLY A 73 -6.11 5.94 -3.17
CA GLY A 73 -4.68 6.22 -3.22
C GLY A 73 -3.84 4.95 -3.48
N HIS A 74 -4.20 3.84 -2.85
CA HIS A 74 -3.59 2.54 -3.12
C HIS A 74 -4.01 2.00 -4.48
N VAL A 75 -5.28 2.09 -4.84
CA VAL A 75 -5.77 1.63 -6.15
C VAL A 75 -4.98 2.29 -7.28
N LEU A 76 -4.81 3.62 -7.25
CA LEU A 76 -4.08 4.35 -8.28
C LEU A 76 -2.56 4.14 -8.19
N GLY A 77 -2.00 4.18 -6.97
CA GLY A 77 -0.55 4.09 -6.78
C GLY A 77 0.02 2.69 -7.00
N TRP A 78 -0.74 1.63 -6.67
CA TRP A 78 -0.24 0.26 -6.68
C TRP A 78 -0.63 -0.52 -7.93
N SER A 79 -1.81 -0.29 -8.53
CA SER A 79 -2.30 -1.13 -9.64
C SER A 79 -1.31 -1.27 -10.81
N PRO A 80 -0.66 -0.19 -11.30
CA PRO A 80 0.31 -0.31 -12.39
C PRO A 80 1.52 -1.19 -12.00
N ILE A 81 1.99 -1.06 -10.75
CA ILE A 81 3.16 -1.79 -10.26
C ILE A 81 2.80 -3.24 -9.94
N MET A 82 1.63 -3.50 -9.38
CA MET A 82 1.13 -4.87 -9.18
C MET A 82 1.01 -5.61 -10.52
N TYR A 83 0.48 -4.95 -11.55
CA TYR A 83 0.44 -5.53 -12.89
C TYR A 83 1.85 -5.83 -13.43
N TYR A 84 2.78 -4.89 -13.28
CA TYR A 84 4.19 -5.09 -13.66
C TYR A 84 4.84 -6.27 -12.92
N LEU A 85 4.64 -6.35 -11.60
CA LEU A 85 5.19 -7.42 -10.77
C LEU A 85 4.62 -8.78 -11.17
N TRP A 86 3.30 -8.86 -11.39
CA TRP A 86 2.62 -10.06 -11.83
C TRP A 86 3.19 -10.61 -13.14
N LYS A 87 3.47 -9.74 -14.11
CA LYS A 87 4.10 -10.12 -15.39
C LYS A 87 5.52 -10.65 -15.23
N ARG A 88 6.17 -10.41 -14.09
CA ARG A 88 7.54 -10.85 -13.77
C ARG A 88 7.60 -11.90 -12.66
N LYS A 89 6.46 -12.48 -12.27
CA LYS A 89 6.38 -13.44 -11.17
C LYS A 89 7.38 -14.60 -11.26
N ASP A 90 7.68 -15.04 -12.47
CA ASP A 90 8.59 -16.17 -12.72
C ASP A 90 10.07 -15.79 -12.48
N GLN A 91 10.38 -14.48 -12.44
CA GLN A 91 11.73 -13.94 -12.20
C GLN A 91 12.03 -13.71 -10.72
N TRP A 92 11.04 -13.86 -9.83
CA TRP A 92 11.20 -13.56 -8.41
C TRP A 92 12.17 -14.53 -7.71
N ARG A 93 12.36 -15.75 -8.23
CA ARG A 93 13.23 -16.79 -7.63
C ARG A 93 12.89 -17.04 -6.15
N VAL A 94 11.60 -17.28 -5.89
CA VAL A 94 11.02 -17.42 -4.55
C VAL A 94 11.66 -18.56 -3.75
N GLY A 95 12.00 -19.67 -4.41
CA GLY A 95 12.67 -20.81 -3.75
C GLY A 95 14.13 -20.54 -3.36
N GLU A 96 14.77 -19.55 -3.97
CA GLU A 96 16.23 -19.41 -3.94
C GLU A 96 16.71 -18.20 -3.15
N THR A 97 15.95 -17.10 -3.14
CA THR A 97 16.44 -15.83 -2.58
C THR A 97 15.48 -15.22 -1.56
N LEU A 98 16.03 -14.58 -0.53
CA LEU A 98 15.25 -13.86 0.47
C LEU A 98 14.44 -12.72 -0.16
N SER A 99 15.06 -11.97 -1.10
CA SER A 99 14.35 -10.93 -1.86
C SER A 99 13.16 -11.48 -2.66
N GLY A 100 13.27 -12.69 -3.22
CA GLY A 100 12.17 -13.35 -3.93
C GLY A 100 10.99 -13.70 -3.02
N LYS A 101 11.28 -14.29 -1.86
CA LYS A 101 10.26 -14.58 -0.83
C LYS A 101 9.59 -13.30 -0.35
N TRP A 102 10.37 -12.25 -0.13
CA TRP A 102 9.86 -10.93 0.26
C TRP A 102 8.98 -10.30 -0.83
N ILE A 103 9.37 -10.33 -2.11
CA ILE A 103 8.54 -9.82 -3.22
C ILE A 103 7.21 -10.57 -3.26
N ALA A 104 7.23 -11.89 -3.18
CA ALA A 104 6.01 -12.71 -3.20
C ALA A 104 5.08 -12.39 -2.01
N LEU A 105 5.64 -12.29 -0.80
CA LEU A 105 4.89 -11.90 0.40
C LEU A 105 4.31 -10.49 0.26
N THR A 106 5.12 -9.53 -0.20
CA THR A 106 4.70 -8.15 -0.42
C THR A 106 3.56 -8.08 -1.42
N PHE A 107 3.68 -8.80 -2.54
CA PHE A 107 2.64 -8.85 -3.56
C PHE A 107 1.34 -9.47 -3.01
N ALA A 108 1.41 -10.55 -2.24
CA ALA A 108 0.24 -11.16 -1.60
C ALA A 108 -0.46 -10.20 -0.62
N VAL A 109 0.33 -9.50 0.20
CA VAL A 109 -0.18 -8.48 1.14
C VAL A 109 -0.83 -7.31 0.39
N MET A 110 -0.22 -6.85 -0.70
CA MET A 110 -0.81 -5.83 -1.57
C MET A 110 -2.13 -6.28 -2.17
N CYS A 111 -2.26 -7.55 -2.61
CA CYS A 111 -3.53 -8.09 -3.11
C CYS A 111 -4.63 -8.08 -2.04
N ILE A 112 -4.32 -8.53 -0.82
CA ILE A 112 -5.28 -8.55 0.29
C ILE A 112 -5.76 -7.12 0.59
N SER A 113 -4.82 -6.17 0.69
CA SER A 113 -5.15 -4.77 0.93
C SER A 113 -5.94 -4.14 -0.22
N MET A 114 -5.57 -4.43 -1.46
CA MET A 114 -6.27 -3.91 -2.65
C MET A 114 -7.75 -4.32 -2.66
N VAL A 115 -8.09 -5.53 -2.20
CA VAL A 115 -9.50 -5.97 -2.08
C VAL A 115 -10.24 -5.10 -1.06
N MET A 116 -9.62 -4.78 0.08
CA MET A 116 -10.19 -3.89 1.09
C MET A 116 -10.34 -2.46 0.55
N ASP A 117 -9.30 -1.93 -0.09
CA ASP A 117 -9.29 -0.58 -0.67
C ASP A 117 -10.38 -0.41 -1.74
N VAL A 118 -10.51 -1.36 -2.68
CA VAL A 118 -11.56 -1.32 -3.70
C VAL A 118 -12.94 -1.40 -3.06
N SER A 119 -13.12 -2.26 -2.06
CA SER A 119 -14.40 -2.38 -1.35
C SER A 119 -14.80 -1.06 -0.68
N ASP A 120 -13.84 -0.36 -0.07
CA ASP A 120 -14.08 0.92 0.57
C ASP A 120 -14.35 2.05 -0.43
N VAL A 121 -13.65 2.08 -1.57
CA VAL A 121 -13.94 3.01 -2.66
C VAL A 121 -15.36 2.78 -3.21
N VAL A 122 -15.75 1.52 -3.45
CA VAL A 122 -17.10 1.20 -3.94
C VAL A 122 -18.16 1.65 -2.92
N ARG A 123 -17.97 1.35 -1.63
CA ARG A 123 -18.89 1.80 -0.57
C ARG A 123 -18.98 3.32 -0.50
N PHE A 124 -17.86 4.02 -0.66
CA PHE A 124 -17.85 5.48 -0.71
C PHE A 124 -18.66 6.03 -1.89
N MET A 125 -18.50 5.43 -3.07
CA MET A 125 -19.27 5.79 -4.26
C MET A 125 -20.77 5.52 -4.08
N MET A 126 -21.12 4.49 -3.29
CA MET A 126 -22.51 4.21 -2.87
C MET A 126 -23.03 5.13 -1.75
N GLY A 127 -22.24 6.12 -1.32
CA GLY A 127 -22.63 7.12 -0.33
C GLY A 127 -22.22 6.82 1.10
N ALA A 128 -21.56 5.69 1.39
CA ALA A 128 -21.02 5.43 2.71
C ALA A 128 -19.91 6.45 3.05
N ARG A 129 -19.88 6.89 4.30
CA ARG A 129 -18.88 7.82 4.85
C ARG A 129 -18.35 7.22 6.15
N GLY A 130 -17.07 7.45 6.45
CA GLY A 130 -16.35 6.84 7.57
C GLY A 130 -16.13 5.35 7.35
#